data_AF-A0A9E1PUF8-F1
#
_entry.id   AF-A0A9E1PUF8-F1
#
_cell.length_a   1.000
_cell.length_b   1.000
_cell.length_c   1.000
_cell.angle_alpha   90.00
_cell.angle_beta   90.00
_cell.angle_gamma   90.00
#
_symmetry.space_group_name_H-M   'P 1'
#
loop_
_entity.id
_entity.type
_entity.pdbx_description
1 polymer ?
#
loop_
_entity_poly.entity_id
_entity_poly.type
_entity_poly.pdbx_seq_one_letter_code
_entity_poly.pdbx_strand_id
1 'polypeptide(L)' 'MTNKEVVDLCGTLGIGVKGHSSGMPEPQADRVRRKAKREGLTREVVEEEPEPIKEPEPAPEPEPEPEPEPEP' A
#
# COMPACT_ATOMS: atom_id res chain seq x y z
N MET A 1 11.96 2.95 4.36
CA MET A 1 11.19 3.84 5.25
C MET A 1 9.92 3.13 5.71
N THR A 2 9.47 3.43 6.92
CA THR A 2 8.23 2.93 7.53
C THR A 2 7.04 3.83 7.18
N ASN A 3 5.81 3.33 7.33
CA ASN A 3 4.59 4.10 7.02
C ASN A 3 4.49 5.42 7.79
N LYS A 4 4.96 5.45 9.05
CA LYS A 4 4.96 6.66 9.87
C LYS A 4 5.95 7.70 9.33
N GLU A 5 7.17 7.26 8.98
CA GLU A 5 8.20 8.12 8.40
C GLU A 5 7.75 8.76 7.08
N VAL A 6 6.95 8.06 6.26
CA VAL A 6 6.37 8.63 5.03
C VAL A 6 5.43 9.80 5.34
N VAL A 7 4.54 9.62 6.32
CA VAL A 7 3.58 10.65 6.71
C VAL A 7 4.31 11.87 7.29
N ASP A 8 5.33 11.65 8.12
CA ASP A 8 6.16 12.71 8.69
C ASP A 8 6.91 13.47 7.57
N LEU A 9 7.47 12.76 6.59
CA LEU A 9 8.12 13.36 5.41
C LEU A 9 7.14 14.21 4.58
N CYS A 10 5.91 13.73 4.37
CA CYS A 10 4.88 14.51 3.69
C CYS A 10 4.51 15.78 4.47
N GLY A 11 4.37 15.70 5.80
CA GLY A 11 4.10 16.84 6.67
C GLY A 11 5.18 17.90 6.60
N THR A 12 6.46 17.50 6.65
CA THR A 12 7.60 18.44 6.52
C THR A 12 7.70 19.09 5.13
N LEU A 13 7.11 18.49 4.09
CA LEU A 13 7.04 19.04 2.74
C LEU A 13 5.76 19.86 2.51
N GLY A 14 4.90 20.01 3.52
CA GLY A 14 3.63 20.73 3.42
C GLY A 14 2.57 20.01 2.60
N ILE A 15 2.62 18.68 2.53
CA ILE A 15 1.71 17.86 1.73
C ILE A 15 0.58 17.38 2.65
N GLY A 16 -0.65 17.78 2.36
CA GLY A 16 -1.84 17.50 3.18
C GLY A 16 -2.35 16.06 3.09
N VAL A 17 -1.51 15.07 3.37
CA VAL A 17 -1.91 13.66 3.46
C VAL A 17 -2.54 13.35 4.83
N LYS A 18 -3.55 12.50 4.86
CA LYS A 18 -4.21 12.05 6.10
C LYS A 18 -3.63 10.74 6.63
N GLY A 19 -2.82 10.07 5.83
CA GLY A 19 -2.19 8.79 6.17
C GLY A 19 -1.40 8.24 4.99
N HIS A 20 -0.73 7.10 5.21
CA HIS A 20 0.14 6.45 4.22
C HIS A 20 -0.60 5.89 2.99
N SER A 21 -1.93 5.77 3.04
CA SER A 21 -2.77 5.36 1.91
C SER A 21 -3.36 6.54 1.12
N SER A 22 -3.02 7.79 1.50
CA SER A 22 -3.46 8.96 0.75
C SER A 22 -2.71 9.04 -0.58
N GLY A 23 -3.45 9.09 -1.68
CA GLY A 23 -2.87 9.36 -3.00
C GLY A 23 -2.29 10.78 -3.07
N MET A 24 -1.25 10.96 -3.87
CA MET A 24 -0.66 12.28 -4.14
C MET A 24 -0.19 12.38 -5.61
N PRO A 25 -0.15 13.59 -6.19
CA PRO A 25 0.40 13.80 -7.52
C PRO A 25 1.85 13.30 -7.65
N GLU A 26 2.20 12.69 -8.78
CA GLU A 26 3.54 12.14 -9.02
C GLU A 26 4.70 13.14 -8.78
N PRO A 27 4.59 14.43 -9.15
CA PRO A 27 5.65 15.41 -8.83
C PRO A 27 5.86 15.60 -7.32
N GLN A 28 4.81 15.47 -6.51
CA GLN A 28 4.93 15.54 -5.05
C GLN A 28 5.55 14.26 -4.50
N ALA A 29 5.12 13.10 -5.01
CA ALA A 29 5.68 11.80 -4.63
C ALA A 29 7.17 11.74 -4.91
N ASP A 30 7.62 12.23 -6.06
CA ASP A 30 9.03 12.28 -6.41
C ASP A 30 9.84 13.18 -5.45
N ARG A 31 9.29 14.32 -5.03
CA ARG A 31 9.93 15.15 -3.99
C ARG A 31 10.08 14.40 -2.66
N VAL A 32 9.05 13.65 -2.25
CA VAL A 32 9.11 12.80 -1.04
C VAL A 32 10.20 11.74 -1.19
N ARG A 33 10.27 11.04 -2.34
CA ARG A 33 11.30 10.03 -2.61
C ARG A 33 12.71 10.62 -2.58
N ARG A 34 12.94 11.79 -3.21
CA ARG A 34 14.25 12.47 -3.16
C ARG A 34 14.63 12.90 -1.74
N LYS A 35 13.66 13.38 -0.97
CA LYS A 35 13.90 13.76 0.43
C LYS A 35 14.21 12.53 1.29
N ALA A 36 13.47 11.44 1.11
CA ALA A 36 13.74 10.16 1.77
C ALA A 36 15.14 9.63 1.44
N LYS A 37 15.60 9.76 0.19
CA LYS A 37 16.97 9.43 -0.21
C LYS A 37 18.00 10.30 0.50
N ARG A 38 17.77 11.61 0.56
CA ARG A 38 18.66 12.57 1.23
C ARG A 38 18.75 12.32 2.73
N GLU A 39 17.67 11.87 3.36
CA GLU A 39 17.62 11.55 4.79
C GLU A 39 18.07 10.10 5.09
N GLY A 40 18.50 9.33 4.08
CA GLY A 40 18.94 7.94 4.26
C GLY A 40 17.80 6.99 4.66
N LEU A 41 16.54 7.40 4.49
CA LEU A 41 15.35 6.64 4.87
C LEU A 41 14.94 5.61 3.81
N THR A 42 15.43 5.74 2.58
CA THR A 42 15.28 4.72 1.55
C THR A 42 16.26 3.58 1.83
N ARG A 43 15.74 2.41 2.21
CA ARG A 43 16.52 1.17 2.14
C ARG A 43 16.78 0.91 0.66
N GLU A 44 18.05 0.76 0.28
CA GLU A 44 18.40 0.10 -0.97
C GLU A 44 17.77 -1.30 -0.91
N VAL A 45 17.04 -1.67 -1.95
CA VAL A 45 16.44 -2.99 -2.06
C VAL A 45 17.61 -3.96 -2.04
N VAL A 46 17.82 -4.65 -0.92
CA VAL A 46 18.54 -5.92 -0.95
C VAL A 46 17.70 -6.77 -1.89
N GLU A 47 18.27 -7.15 -3.04
CA GLU A 47 17.73 -8.21 -3.89
C GLU A 47 17.77 -9.51 -3.08
N GLU A 48 16.93 -9.63 -2.05
CA GLU A 48 16.62 -10.91 -1.45
C GLU A 48 15.68 -11.60 -2.43
N GLU A 49 16.27 -12.60 -3.08
CA GLU A 49 15.66 -13.70 -3.81
C GLU A 49 14.20 -13.92 -3.36
N PRO A 50 13.23 -13.98 -4.29
CA PRO A 50 11.82 -13.99 -3.93
C PRO A 50 11.54 -15.16 -2.97
N GLU A 51 11.32 -14.84 -1.68
CA GLU A 51 10.80 -15.82 -0.74
C GLU A 51 9.49 -16.35 -1.33
N PRO A 52 9.29 -17.69 -1.33
CA PRO A 52 8.22 -18.31 -2.08
C PRO A 52 6.90 -17.72 -1.64
N ILE A 53 6.22 -17.09 -2.61
CA ILE A 53 4.83 -16.68 -2.50
C ILE A 53 4.09 -17.94 -2.07
N LYS A 54 3.64 -17.99 -0.82
CA LYS A 54 2.64 -18.99 -0.42
C LYS A 54 1.42 -18.67 -1.27
N GLU A 55 1.13 -19.53 -2.24
CA GLU A 55 -0.11 -19.51 -2.99
C GLU A 55 -1.26 -19.35 -1.99
N PRO A 56 -2.18 -18.39 -2.18
CA PRO A 56 -3.45 -18.50 -1.49
C PRO A 56 -4.09 -19.80 -1.98
N GLU A 57 -4.33 -20.74 -1.06
CA GLU A 57 -5.25 -21.86 -1.33
C GLU A 57 -6.51 -21.27 -1.97
N PRO A 58 -7.03 -21.87 -3.05
CA PRO A 58 -8.26 -21.40 -3.65
C PRO A 58 -9.31 -21.37 -2.55
N ALA A 59 -9.90 -20.19 -2.30
CA ALA A 59 -11.08 -20.09 -1.47
C ALA A 59 -12.09 -21.11 -2.03
N PRO A 60 -12.58 -22.05 -1.22
CA PRO A 60 -13.60 -22.96 -1.70
C PRO A 60 -14.81 -22.12 -2.09
N GLU A 61 -15.21 -22.17 -3.36
CA GLU A 61 -16.59 -21.94 -3.76
C GLU A 61 -17.43 -23.09 -3.15
N PRO A 62 -18.30 -22.75 -2.20
CA PRO A 62 -19.70 -23.17 -2.31
C PRO A 62 -20.61 -22.02 -1.82
N GLU A 63 -21.85 -21.83 -2.22
CA GLU A 63 -22.87 -22.60 -2.94
C GLU A 63 -23.90 -21.54 -3.44
N PRO A 64 -24.67 -21.80 -4.50
CA PRO A 64 -25.73 -20.89 -4.94
C PRO A 64 -26.73 -20.66 -3.80
N GLU A 65 -26.96 -19.40 -3.44
CA GLU A 65 -28.07 -19.03 -2.57
C GLU A 65 -29.39 -19.57 -3.18
N PRO A 66 -30.24 -20.21 -2.37
CA PRO A 66 -31.47 -20.84 -2.85
C PRO A 66 -32.42 -19.79 -3.44
N GLU A 67 -33.09 -20.17 -4.52
CA GLU A 67 -34.19 -19.44 -5.15
C GLU A 67 -35.15 -18.90 -4.07
N PRO A 68 -35.53 -17.60 -4.09
CA PRO A 68 -36.60 -17.15 -3.24
C PRO A 68 -37.90 -17.84 -3.66
N GLU A 69 -38.47 -18.60 -2.73
CA GLU A 69 -39.81 -19.18 -2.80
C GLU A 69 -40.85 -18.15 -3.28
N PRO A 70 -41.84 -18.57 -4.08
CA PRO A 70 -42.85 -17.67 -4.61
C PRO A 70 -43.81 -17.21 -3.50
N GLU A 71 -44.01 -15.90 -3.39
CA GLU A 71 -45.02 -15.26 -2.54
C GLU A 71 -46.09 -14.57 -3.41
N PRO A 72 -47.32 -14.36 -2.89
CA PRO A 72 -48.45 -15.30 -2.76
C PRO A 72 -49.41 -15.38 -3.97
#